data_AF-A0A7J7MXC1-F1
#
_entry.id   AF-A0A7J7MXC1-F1
#
_cell.length_a   1.000
_cell.length_b   1.000
_cell.length_c   1.000
_cell.angle_alpha   90.00
_cell.angle_beta   90.00
_cell.angle_gamma   90.00
#
_symmetry.space_group_name_H-M   'P 1'
#
loop_
_entity.id
_entity.type
_entity.pdbx_description
1 polymer ?
#
loop_
_entity_poly.entity_id
_entity_poly.type
_entity_poly.pdbx_seq_one_letter_code
_entity_poly.pdbx_strand_id
1 'polypeptide(L)'
;MGIQNKDLMKFWIHVSEDIIKSNNQQLDIFWNSVLDVFHDFCEQDGERVKRKVSSLKNYWSDMNRACKAYGTCLKNAMQGPISGMRQVNLKKEEYIVKRDKKKEECIVERDKKKEEYITDRDKKKEDRNDRIIELREKKTKAVVNLEVQFQAQNDREVTAMDFSTLDDTQRVYWGAQRNAAMARMFKANNNA
;
A
#
# COMPACT_ATOMS: atom_id res chain seq x y z
N MET A 1 39.31 -30.59 30.28
CA MET A 1 38.18 -30.31 29.35
C MET A 1 37.04 -29.91 30.26
N GLY A 2 36.84 -28.61 30.47
CA GLY A 2 36.23 -28.10 31.72
C GLY A 2 34.87 -28.70 32.07
N ILE A 3 34.66 -28.92 33.36
CA ILE A 3 33.41 -29.46 33.91
C ILE A 3 32.31 -28.43 33.66
N GLN A 4 31.43 -28.75 32.72
CA GLN A 4 30.33 -27.87 32.31
C GLN A 4 29.09 -28.16 33.18
N ASN A 5 28.21 -27.16 33.33
CA ASN A 5 26.95 -27.27 34.09
C ASN A 5 26.06 -28.46 33.67
N LYS A 6 26.33 -29.06 32.51
CA LYS A 6 25.69 -30.28 32.00
C LYS A 6 25.81 -31.50 32.93
N ASP A 7 26.85 -31.54 33.78
CA ASP A 7 27.09 -32.68 34.67
C ASP A 7 26.38 -32.54 36.04
N LEU A 8 25.74 -31.39 36.32
CA LEU A 8 25.00 -31.16 37.57
C LEU A 8 23.88 -32.18 37.79
N MET A 9 23.24 -32.66 36.71
CA MET A 9 22.22 -33.70 36.80
C MET A 9 22.76 -34.99 37.42
N LYS A 10 23.99 -35.37 37.07
CA LYS A 10 24.61 -36.60 37.57
C LYS A 10 24.87 -36.51 39.07
N PHE A 11 25.37 -35.37 39.54
CA PHE A 11 25.61 -35.14 40.96
C PHE A 11 24.32 -35.07 41.76
N TRP A 12 23.28 -34.41 41.22
CA TRP A 12 21.96 -34.38 41.84
C TRP A 12 21.37 -35.78 41.98
N ILE A 13 21.43 -36.59 40.91
CA ILE A 13 20.96 -37.99 40.92
C ILE A 13 21.72 -38.80 41.98
N HIS A 14 23.05 -38.70 41.98
CA HIS A 14 23.91 -39.41 42.93
C HIS A 14 23.54 -39.13 44.39
N VAL A 15 23.30 -37.86 44.75
CA VAL A 15 22.89 -37.48 46.11
C VAL A 15 21.44 -37.88 46.39
N SER A 16 20.55 -37.82 45.39
CA SER A 16 19.13 -38.18 45.56
C SER A 16 18.90 -39.69 45.73
N GLU A 17 19.79 -40.52 45.20
CA GLU A 17 19.72 -41.99 45.26
C GLU A 17 20.53 -42.55 46.45
N ASP A 18 21.24 -41.71 47.21
CA ASP A 18 22.00 -42.10 48.41
C ASP A 18 21.02 -42.55 49.53
N ILE A 19 20.92 -43.87 49.71
CA ILE A 19 20.01 -44.55 50.63
C ILE A 19 20.18 -44.08 52.09
N ILE A 20 21.39 -43.64 52.48
CA ILE A 20 21.68 -43.17 53.84
C ILE A 20 21.09 -41.77 54.08
N LYS A 21 20.90 -40.99 53.01
CA LYS A 21 20.51 -39.56 53.06
C LYS A 21 19.07 -39.31 52.61
N SER A 22 18.39 -40.33 52.13
CA SER A 22 17.25 -40.22 51.22
C SER A 22 15.94 -39.66 51.80
N ASN A 23 15.65 -39.71 53.11
CA ASN A 23 14.26 -39.50 53.55
C ASN A 23 13.95 -38.33 54.49
N ASN A 24 14.92 -37.49 54.89
CA ASN A 24 14.62 -36.33 55.75
C ASN A 24 15.66 -35.20 55.72
N GLN A 25 16.41 -35.04 54.62
CA GLN A 25 17.35 -33.92 54.54
C GLN A 25 16.62 -32.59 54.38
N GLN A 26 16.94 -31.62 55.24
CA GLN A 26 16.59 -30.23 54.99
C GLN A 26 17.21 -29.80 53.66
N LEU A 27 16.45 -29.03 52.88
CA LEU A 27 16.81 -28.65 51.51
C LEU A 27 18.23 -28.05 51.41
N ASP A 28 18.66 -27.30 52.42
CA ASP A 28 19.99 -26.70 52.45
C ASP A 28 21.12 -27.72 52.67
N ILE A 29 20.89 -28.75 53.49
CA ILE A 29 21.84 -29.85 53.70
C ILE A 29 22.02 -30.66 52.41
N PHE A 30 20.91 -30.90 51.70
CA PHE A 30 20.92 -31.58 50.41
C PHE A 30 21.76 -30.81 49.37
N TRP A 31 21.51 -29.51 49.22
CA TRP A 31 22.24 -28.70 48.25
C TRP A 31 23.70 -28.46 48.61
N ASN A 32 24.04 -28.42 49.90
CA ASN A 32 25.43 -28.45 50.35
C ASN A 32 26.10 -29.78 49.94
N SER A 33 25.42 -30.92 50.14
CA SER A 33 25.95 -32.22 49.73
C SER A 33 26.17 -32.32 48.21
N VAL A 34 25.26 -31.77 47.41
CA VAL A 34 25.42 -31.68 45.94
C VAL A 34 26.60 -30.78 45.57
N LEU A 35 26.81 -29.68 46.30
CA LEU A 35 27.96 -28.80 46.11
C LEU A 35 29.28 -29.49 46.48
N ASP A 36 29.30 -30.25 47.57
CA ASP A 36 30.48 -31.00 48.01
C ASP A 36 30.88 -32.03 46.95
N VAL A 37 29.92 -32.85 46.47
CA VAL A 37 30.15 -33.78 45.36
C VAL A 37 30.63 -33.04 44.11
N PHE A 38 29.98 -31.92 43.76
CA PHE A 38 30.41 -31.10 42.62
C PHE A 38 31.86 -30.63 42.76
N HIS A 39 32.27 -30.16 43.94
CA HIS A 39 33.64 -29.71 44.19
C HIS A 39 34.65 -30.87 44.23
N ASP A 40 34.31 -32.01 44.83
CA ASP A 40 35.18 -33.20 44.86
C ASP A 40 35.51 -33.67 43.43
N PHE A 41 34.51 -33.67 42.55
CA PHE A 41 34.71 -33.97 41.13
C PHE A 41 35.52 -32.89 40.40
N CYS A 42 35.34 -31.61 40.75
CA CYS A 42 36.13 -30.50 40.18
C CYS A 42 37.60 -30.51 40.61
N GLU A 43 37.90 -30.89 41.86
CA GLU A 43 39.27 -31.00 42.34
C GLU A 43 40.03 -32.17 41.69
N GLN A 44 39.33 -33.26 41.33
CA GLN A 44 39.92 -34.40 40.59
C GLN A 44 40.35 -34.04 39.15
N ASP A 45 39.69 -33.08 38.51
CA ASP A 45 39.96 -32.67 37.11
C ASP A 45 40.88 -31.44 37.02
N GLY A 46 41.49 -31.02 38.15
CA GLY A 46 42.45 -29.92 38.25
C GLY A 46 41.84 -28.50 38.12
N GLU A 47 40.53 -28.38 38.03
CA GLU A 47 39.81 -27.11 37.86
C GLU A 47 39.13 -26.70 39.18
N ARG A 48 39.73 -25.76 39.93
CA ARG A 48 39.11 -25.27 41.18
C ARG A 48 38.02 -24.24 40.90
N VAL A 49 36.89 -24.68 40.37
CA VAL A 49 35.72 -23.81 40.14
C VAL A 49 34.99 -23.58 41.47
N LYS A 50 35.30 -22.48 42.15
CA LYS A 50 34.60 -22.07 43.39
C LYS A 50 33.16 -21.66 43.06
N ARG A 51 32.20 -22.56 43.23
CA ARG A 51 30.77 -22.24 43.08
C ARG A 51 30.07 -22.09 44.42
N LYS A 52 28.99 -21.31 44.39
CA LYS A 52 28.09 -21.13 45.52
C LYS A 52 26.86 -22.02 45.31
N VAL A 53 26.30 -22.53 46.42
CA VAL A 53 25.04 -23.29 46.42
C VAL A 53 23.93 -22.58 45.65
N SER A 54 23.80 -21.25 45.80
CA SER A 54 22.80 -20.45 45.11
C SER A 54 22.91 -20.53 43.58
N SER A 55 24.13 -20.64 43.05
CA SER A 55 24.37 -20.80 41.61
C SER A 55 23.86 -22.17 41.10
N LEU A 56 24.10 -23.24 41.85
CA LEU A 56 23.61 -24.58 41.52
C LEU A 56 22.08 -24.66 41.59
N LYS A 57 21.49 -24.08 42.64
CA LYS A 57 20.03 -23.98 42.81
C LYS A 57 19.37 -23.25 41.63
N ASN A 58 19.92 -22.11 41.21
CA ASN A 58 19.39 -21.33 40.09
C ASN A 58 19.47 -22.11 38.77
N TYR A 59 20.62 -22.70 38.48
CA TYR A 59 20.79 -23.49 37.26
C TYR A 59 19.86 -24.71 37.22
N TRP A 60 19.70 -25.41 38.34
CA TRP A 60 18.73 -26.51 38.46
C TRP A 60 17.29 -26.03 38.23
N SER A 61 16.92 -24.86 38.76
CA SER A 61 15.59 -24.28 38.58
C SER A 61 15.27 -24.01 37.10
N ASP A 62 16.24 -23.44 36.37
CA ASP A 62 16.10 -23.14 34.95
C ASP A 62 15.99 -24.42 34.11
N MET A 63 16.82 -25.40 34.40
CA MET A 63 16.78 -26.70 33.73
C MET A 63 15.47 -27.46 34.02
N ASN A 64 15.04 -27.49 35.28
CA ASN A 64 13.78 -28.14 35.67
C ASN A 64 12.57 -27.45 35.01
N ARG A 65 12.62 -26.11 34.83
CA ARG A 65 11.60 -25.38 34.07
C ARG A 65 11.55 -25.85 32.61
N ALA A 66 12.70 -26.02 31.97
CA ALA A 66 12.78 -26.54 30.60
C ALA A 66 12.24 -27.98 30.51
N CYS A 67 12.61 -28.86 31.44
CA CYS A 67 12.10 -30.24 31.51
C CYS A 67 10.58 -30.29 31.69
N LYS A 68 10.01 -29.43 32.55
CA LYS A 68 8.55 -29.33 32.76
C LYS A 68 7.82 -28.81 31.52
N ALA A 69 8.38 -27.81 30.84
CA ALA A 69 7.82 -27.29 29.60
C ALA A 69 7.79 -28.39 28.51
N TYR A 70 8.90 -29.12 28.35
CA TYR A 70 8.97 -30.26 27.44
C TYR A 70 7.95 -31.34 27.78
N GLY A 71 7.84 -31.75 29.06
CA GLY A 71 6.85 -32.73 29.49
C GLY A 71 5.40 -32.29 29.25
N THR A 72 5.12 -30.99 29.34
CA THR A 72 3.80 -30.43 29.02
C THR A 72 3.51 -30.49 27.53
N CYS A 73 4.48 -30.10 26.69
CA CYS A 73 4.37 -30.21 25.24
C CYS A 73 4.17 -31.67 24.79
N LEU A 74 4.91 -32.60 25.38
CA LEU A 74 4.78 -34.03 25.07
C LEU A 74 3.41 -34.57 25.49
N LYS A 75 2.91 -34.22 26.69
CA LYS A 75 1.55 -34.59 27.12
C LYS A 75 0.48 -34.05 26.17
N ASN A 76 0.61 -32.80 25.75
CA ASN A 76 -0.33 -32.18 24.81
C ASN A 76 -0.28 -32.83 23.42
N ALA A 77 0.91 -33.19 22.94
CA ALA A 77 1.09 -33.88 21.68
C ALA A 77 0.51 -35.32 21.72
N MET A 78 0.66 -36.00 22.86
CA MET A 78 0.14 -37.36 23.07
C MET A 78 -1.38 -37.42 23.33
N GLN A 79 -1.99 -36.34 23.82
CA GLN A 79 -3.42 -36.31 24.14
C GLN A 79 -4.34 -36.18 22.92
N GLY A 80 -3.80 -35.98 21.71
CA GLY A 80 -4.59 -35.77 20.50
C GLY A 80 -5.49 -34.51 20.58
N PRO A 81 -6.14 -34.11 19.48
CA PRO A 81 -7.03 -32.96 19.50
C PRO A 81 -8.25 -33.24 20.40
N ILE A 82 -8.38 -32.47 21.49
CA ILE A 82 -9.56 -32.48 22.36
C ILE A 82 -10.80 -32.23 21.49
N SER A 83 -11.74 -33.16 21.51
CA SER A 83 -12.92 -33.26 20.61
C SER A 83 -13.73 -31.95 20.45
N GLY A 84 -13.70 -31.04 21.43
CA GLY A 84 -14.35 -29.71 21.35
C GLY A 84 -13.54 -28.61 20.64
N MET A 85 -12.21 -28.71 20.59
CA MET A 85 -11.35 -27.64 20.06
C MET A 85 -11.41 -27.56 18.53
N ARG A 86 -11.63 -28.71 17.88
CA ARG A 86 -11.85 -28.81 16.43
C ARG A 86 -13.11 -28.08 15.98
N GLN A 87 -14.20 -28.17 16.75
CA GLN A 87 -15.47 -27.49 16.43
C GLN A 87 -15.37 -25.97 16.58
N VAL A 88 -14.66 -25.49 17.60
CA VAL A 88 -14.41 -24.05 17.82
C VAL A 88 -13.55 -23.48 16.68
N ASN A 89 -12.53 -24.21 16.24
CA ASN A 89 -11.69 -23.80 15.11
C ASN A 89 -12.49 -23.71 13.80
N LEU A 90 -13.34 -24.71 13.50
CA LEU A 90 -14.20 -24.70 12.31
C LEU A 90 -15.17 -23.51 12.29
N LYS A 91 -15.82 -23.20 13.42
CA LYS A 91 -16.72 -22.04 13.52
C LYS A 91 -15.98 -20.72 13.34
N LYS A 92 -14.75 -20.62 13.85
CA LYS A 92 -13.90 -19.44 13.70
C LYS A 92 -13.44 -19.26 12.25
N GLU A 93 -13.07 -20.34 11.57
CA GLU A 93 -12.73 -20.33 10.15
C GLU A 93 -13.94 -19.92 9.28
N GLU A 94 -15.12 -20.47 9.54
CA GLU A 94 -16.35 -20.10 8.83
C GLU A 94 -16.68 -18.61 8.99
N TYR A 95 -16.50 -18.07 10.20
CA TYR A 95 -16.68 -16.64 10.47
C TYR A 95 -15.67 -15.77 9.69
N ILE A 96 -14.40 -16.17 9.65
CA ILE A 96 -13.35 -15.46 8.90
C ILE A 96 -13.70 -15.41 7.42
N VAL A 97 -14.10 -16.54 6.83
CA VAL A 97 -14.50 -16.63 5.42
C VAL A 97 -15.69 -15.72 5.13
N LYS A 98 -16.74 -15.75 5.97
CA LYS A 98 -17.91 -14.86 5.80
C LYS A 98 -17.53 -13.39 5.90
N ARG A 99 -16.67 -13.03 6.86
CA ARG A 99 -16.20 -11.65 7.05
C ARG A 99 -15.39 -11.16 5.85
N ASP A 100 -14.49 -11.99 5.35
CA ASP A 100 -13.61 -11.60 4.25
C ASP A 100 -14.37 -11.53 2.93
N LYS A 101 -15.34 -12.43 2.69
CA LYS A 101 -16.28 -12.31 1.55
C LYS A 101 -17.06 -10.99 1.59
N LYS A 102 -17.59 -10.61 2.76
CA LYS A 102 -18.31 -9.34 2.93
C LYS A 102 -17.40 -8.12 2.70
N LYS A 103 -16.13 -8.20 3.12
CA LYS A 103 -15.14 -7.14 2.84
C LYS A 103 -14.89 -7.01 1.34
N GLU A 104 -14.74 -8.13 0.64
CA GLU A 104 -14.53 -8.17 -0.80
C GLU A 104 -15.71 -7.53 -1.55
N GLU A 105 -16.94 -7.90 -1.17
CA GLU A 105 -18.17 -7.30 -1.71
C GLU A 105 -18.20 -5.77 -1.50
N CYS A 106 -17.81 -5.28 -0.31
CA CYS A 106 -17.71 -3.85 -0.04
C CYS A 106 -16.59 -3.14 -0.83
N ILE A 107 -15.49 -3.83 -1.16
CA ILE A 107 -14.43 -3.29 -2.02
C ILE A 107 -14.95 -3.13 -3.45
N VAL A 108 -15.54 -4.20 -4.00
CA VAL A 108 -16.10 -4.22 -5.36
C VAL A 108 -17.15 -3.13 -5.54
N GLU A 109 -18.07 -2.95 -4.58
CA GLU A 109 -19.11 -1.93 -4.70
C GLU A 109 -18.53 -0.50 -4.65
N ARG A 110 -17.50 -0.28 -3.85
CA ARG A 110 -16.80 1.01 -3.77
C ARG A 110 -16.08 1.34 -5.08
N ASP A 111 -15.44 0.36 -5.69
CA ASP A 111 -14.69 0.57 -6.93
C ASP A 111 -15.63 0.79 -8.11
N LYS A 112 -16.78 0.09 -8.17
CA LYS A 112 -17.86 0.40 -9.13
C LYS A 112 -18.34 1.84 -9.01
N LYS A 113 -18.60 2.33 -7.79
CA LYS A 113 -19.04 3.73 -7.57
C LYS A 113 -17.97 4.74 -7.98
N LYS A 114 -16.68 4.43 -7.79
CA LYS A 114 -15.58 5.29 -8.25
C LYS A 114 -15.51 5.34 -9.78
N GLU A 115 -15.64 4.21 -10.46
CA GLU A 115 -15.64 4.19 -11.92
C GLU A 115 -16.83 4.96 -12.50
N GLU A 116 -18.03 4.78 -11.94
CA GLU A 116 -19.21 5.54 -12.34
C GLU A 116 -19.01 7.06 -12.16
N TYR A 117 -18.43 7.47 -11.03
CA TYR A 117 -18.09 8.89 -10.82
C TYR A 117 -17.05 9.43 -11.81
N ILE A 118 -16.01 8.65 -12.12
CA ILE A 118 -14.97 9.04 -13.06
C ILE A 118 -15.57 9.22 -14.46
N THR A 119 -16.40 8.26 -14.90
CA THR A 119 -17.04 8.32 -16.22
C THR A 119 -18.02 9.50 -16.34
N ASP A 120 -18.83 9.77 -15.33
CA ASP A 120 -19.72 10.95 -15.32
C ASP A 120 -18.93 12.27 -15.35
N ARG A 121 -17.85 12.35 -14.57
CA ARG A 121 -16.97 13.52 -14.55
C ARG A 121 -16.31 13.76 -15.91
N ASP A 122 -15.85 12.70 -16.57
CA ASP A 122 -15.13 12.83 -17.84
C ASP A 122 -16.09 13.17 -18.99
N LYS A 123 -17.32 12.61 -19.00
CA LYS A 123 -18.41 13.07 -19.90
C LYS A 123 -18.71 14.56 -19.74
N LYS A 124 -18.82 15.06 -18.49
CA LYS A 124 -19.06 16.49 -18.22
C LYS A 124 -17.92 17.39 -18.72
N LYS A 125 -16.68 16.89 -18.72
CA LYS A 125 -15.53 17.64 -19.27
C LYS A 125 -15.58 17.66 -20.79
N GLU A 126 -15.91 16.53 -21.41
CA GLU A 126 -16.09 16.41 -22.86
C GLU A 126 -17.19 17.35 -23.35
N ASP A 127 -18.38 17.30 -22.75
CA ASP A 127 -19.49 18.22 -23.05
C ASP A 127 -19.09 19.70 -22.94
N ARG A 128 -18.26 20.05 -21.94
CA ARG A 128 -17.77 21.42 -21.77
C ARG A 128 -16.81 21.80 -22.88
N ASN A 129 -15.91 20.90 -23.27
CA ASN A 129 -14.96 21.14 -24.36
C ASN A 129 -15.69 21.32 -25.70
N ASP A 130 -16.69 20.49 -25.98
CA ASP A 130 -17.49 20.58 -27.20
C ASP A 130 -18.22 21.92 -27.30
N ARG A 131 -18.82 22.38 -26.20
CA ARG A 131 -19.44 23.73 -26.15
C ARG A 131 -18.43 24.85 -26.40
N ILE A 132 -17.20 24.72 -25.90
CA ILE A 132 -16.14 25.71 -26.14
C ILE A 132 -15.74 25.72 -27.61
N ILE A 133 -15.61 24.54 -28.24
CA ILE A 133 -15.30 24.41 -29.67
C ILE A 133 -16.42 25.05 -30.50
N GLU A 134 -17.68 24.72 -30.20
CA GLU A 134 -18.84 25.28 -30.91
C GLU A 134 -18.90 26.81 -30.79
N LEU A 135 -18.64 27.36 -29.60
CA LEU A 135 -18.59 28.81 -29.39
C LEU A 135 -17.45 29.47 -30.18
N ARG A 136 -16.28 28.83 -30.25
CA ARG A 136 -15.15 29.31 -31.05
C ARG A 136 -15.50 29.31 -32.54
N GLU A 137 -16.11 28.24 -33.04
CA GLU A 137 -16.54 28.16 -34.43
C GLU A 137 -17.60 29.21 -34.77
N LYS A 138 -18.60 29.41 -33.90
CA LYS A 138 -19.60 30.47 -34.07
C LYS A 138 -18.96 31.86 -34.10
N LYS A 139 -18.01 32.12 -33.20
CA LYS A 139 -17.26 33.38 -33.17
C LYS A 139 -16.46 33.58 -34.45
N THR A 140 -15.74 32.56 -34.92
CA THR A 140 -14.98 32.62 -36.18
C THR A 140 -15.90 32.89 -37.36
N LYS A 141 -17.03 32.18 -37.47
CA LYS A 141 -18.02 32.41 -38.53
C LYS A 141 -18.58 33.83 -38.49
N ALA A 142 -18.86 34.37 -37.31
CA ALA A 142 -19.35 35.74 -37.15
C ALA A 142 -18.31 36.78 -37.59
N VAL A 143 -17.03 36.60 -37.21
CA VAL A 143 -15.94 37.49 -37.64
C VAL A 143 -15.76 37.45 -39.15
N VAL A 144 -15.73 36.26 -39.75
CA VAL A 144 -15.63 36.12 -41.21
C VAL A 144 -16.82 36.78 -41.91
N ASN A 145 -18.04 36.60 -41.40
CA ASN A 145 -19.22 37.24 -41.97
C ASN A 145 -19.15 38.78 -41.89
N LEU A 146 -18.71 39.33 -40.75
CA LEU A 146 -18.51 40.77 -40.61
C LEU A 146 -17.45 41.31 -41.58
N GLU A 147 -16.34 40.59 -41.76
CA GLU A 147 -15.29 40.96 -42.71
C GLU A 147 -15.82 40.97 -44.15
N VAL A 148 -16.60 39.97 -44.52
CA VAL A 148 -17.25 39.90 -45.84
C VAL A 148 -18.23 41.06 -46.03
N GLN A 149 -19.01 41.43 -45.01
CA GLN A 149 -19.92 42.57 -45.06
C GLN A 149 -19.17 43.90 -45.20
N PHE A 150 -18.10 44.09 -44.43
CA PHE A 150 -17.25 45.28 -44.50
C PHE A 150 -16.60 45.41 -45.88
N GLN A 151 -16.06 44.31 -46.42
CA GLN A 151 -15.51 44.31 -47.77
C GLN A 151 -16.56 44.62 -48.84
N ALA A 152 -17.77 44.07 -48.72
CA ALA A 152 -18.87 44.35 -49.63
C ALA A 152 -19.32 45.83 -49.57
N GLN A 153 -19.28 46.45 -48.37
CA GLN A 153 -19.55 47.87 -48.21
C GLN A 153 -18.46 48.73 -48.87
N ASN A 154 -17.18 48.44 -48.59
CA ASN A 154 -16.05 49.14 -49.23
C ASN A 154 -16.09 49.02 -50.75
N ASP A 155 -16.38 47.82 -51.28
CA ASP A 155 -16.48 47.59 -52.72
C ASP A 155 -17.62 48.43 -53.36
N ARG A 156 -18.74 48.63 -52.65
CA ARG A 156 -19.82 49.53 -53.09
C ARG A 156 -19.39 51.00 -53.07
N GLU A 157 -18.72 51.44 -52.01
CA GLU A 157 -18.24 52.83 -51.88
C GLU A 157 -17.22 53.17 -52.97
N VAL A 158 -16.24 52.30 -53.21
CA VAL A 158 -15.24 52.47 -54.28
C VAL A 158 -15.88 52.47 -55.67
N THR A 159 -16.93 51.66 -55.87
CA THR A 159 -17.64 51.63 -57.16
C THR A 159 -18.49 52.87 -57.40
N ALA A 160 -19.04 53.46 -56.33
CA ALA A 160 -19.88 54.66 -56.37
C ALA A 160 -19.09 55.98 -56.36
N MET A 161 -17.78 55.92 -56.07
CA MET A 161 -16.90 57.08 -55.97
C MET A 161 -16.82 57.85 -57.30
N ASP A 162 -16.97 59.18 -57.23
CA ASP A 162 -16.72 60.07 -58.36
C ASP A 162 -15.21 60.34 -58.50
N PHE A 163 -14.71 60.23 -59.73
CA PHE A 163 -13.30 60.43 -60.07
C PHE A 163 -13.02 61.78 -60.75
N SER A 164 -14.05 62.61 -60.93
CA SER A 164 -13.95 63.89 -61.63
C SER A 164 -12.99 64.88 -60.94
N THR A 165 -12.84 64.79 -59.62
CA THR A 165 -12.01 65.69 -58.80
C THR A 165 -10.63 65.14 -58.45
N LEU A 166 -10.29 63.93 -58.90
CA LEU A 166 -9.00 63.29 -58.60
C LEU A 166 -7.92 63.68 -59.60
N ASP A 167 -6.67 63.75 -59.12
CA ASP A 167 -5.50 63.85 -60.00
C ASP A 167 -5.28 62.55 -60.80
N ASP A 168 -4.44 62.62 -61.85
CA ASP A 168 -4.26 61.50 -62.77
C ASP A 168 -3.64 60.26 -62.11
N THR A 169 -2.82 60.43 -61.06
CA THR A 169 -2.20 59.31 -60.34
C THR A 169 -3.23 58.61 -59.45
N GLN A 170 -4.04 59.40 -58.74
CA GLN A 170 -5.15 58.91 -57.93
C GLN A 170 -6.22 58.22 -58.78
N ARG A 171 -6.51 58.75 -59.97
CA ARG A 171 -7.49 58.18 -60.90
C ARG A 171 -7.08 56.78 -61.38
N VAL A 172 -5.80 56.57 -61.68
CA VAL A 172 -5.27 55.24 -62.04
C VAL A 172 -5.38 54.26 -60.87
N TYR A 173 -4.97 54.70 -59.67
CA TYR A 173 -5.04 53.86 -58.45
C TYR A 173 -6.48 53.43 -58.11
N TRP A 174 -7.40 54.39 -58.03
CA TRP A 174 -8.79 54.11 -57.68
C TRP A 174 -9.56 53.43 -58.82
N GLY A 175 -9.20 53.69 -60.07
CA GLY A 175 -9.73 52.95 -61.23
C GLY A 175 -9.40 51.45 -61.17
N ALA A 176 -8.17 51.10 -60.79
CA ALA A 176 -7.77 49.71 -60.59
C ALA A 176 -8.52 49.06 -59.41
N GLN A 177 -8.68 49.76 -58.29
CA GLN A 177 -9.46 49.33 -57.12
C GLN A 177 -10.94 49.07 -57.49
N ARG A 178 -11.57 49.98 -58.25
CA ARG A 178 -12.96 49.83 -58.72
C ARG A 178 -13.14 48.63 -59.65
N ASN A 179 -12.22 48.41 -60.58
CA ASN A 179 -12.28 47.24 -61.46
C ASN A 179 -12.15 45.93 -60.66
N ALA A 180 -11.27 45.90 -59.66
CA ALA A 180 -11.12 44.76 -58.76
C ALA A 180 -12.38 44.53 -57.90
N ALA A 181 -12.98 45.59 -57.35
CA ALA A 181 -14.23 45.54 -56.60
C ALA A 181 -15.39 45.00 -57.46
N MET A 182 -15.56 45.53 -58.68
CA MET A 182 -16.59 45.03 -59.60
C MET A 182 -16.37 43.56 -59.95
N ALA A 183 -15.12 43.14 -60.24
CA ALA A 183 -14.82 41.74 -60.51
C ALA A 183 -15.15 40.80 -59.33
N ARG A 184 -14.94 41.24 -58.09
CA ARG A 184 -15.35 40.51 -56.88
C ARG A 184 -16.88 40.41 -56.78
N MET A 185 -17.59 41.51 -56.98
CA MET A 185 -19.06 41.52 -56.96
C MET A 185 -19.68 40.63 -58.05
N PHE A 186 -19.13 40.64 -59.27
CA PHE A 186 -19.57 39.76 -60.36
C PHE A 186 -19.35 38.28 -60.03
N LYS A 187 -18.20 37.93 -59.45
CA LYS A 187 -17.93 36.55 -59.01
C LYS A 187 -18.87 36.10 -57.88
N ALA A 188 -19.18 36.98 -56.95
CA ALA A 188 -20.11 36.69 -55.86
C ALA A 188 -21.54 36.41 -56.38
N ASN A 189 -22.02 37.17 -57.36
CA ASN A 189 -23.34 36.97 -57.97
C ASN A 189 -23.45 35.69 -58.83
N ASN A 190 -22.34 35.20 -59.38
CA ASN A 190 -22.34 33.97 -60.19
C ASN A 190 -22.13 32.69 -59.37
N ASN A 191 -21.74 32.82 -58.09
CA ASN A 191 -21.50 31.71 -57.17
C ASN A 191 -22.59 31.57 -56.08
N ALA A 192 -23.65 32.38 -56.14
CA ALA A 192 -24.83 32.33 -55.27
C ALA A 192 -25.96 31.54 -55.93
#